data_AF-A0AAE6WNA5-F1
#
_entry.id   AF-A0AAE6WNA5-F1
#
_cell.length_a   1.000
_cell.length_b   1.000
_cell.length_c   1.000
_cell.angle_alpha   90.00
_cell.angle_beta   90.00
_cell.angle_gamma   90.00
#
_symmetry.space_group_name_H-M   'P 1'
#
loop_
_entity.id
_entity.type
_entity.pdbx_description
1 polymer ?
#
loop_
_entity_poly.entity_id
_entity_poly.type
_entity_poly.pdbx_seq_one_letter_code
_entity_poly.pdbx_strand_id
1 'polypeptide(L)'
;MMTREEIGAIRKRAEDATVGSWRFCGDKFGDLIVYSPEIRGFRNNGGEIAVLMYGSDEDAEFIAHAREDIPKLLAEIERLRCETGEINYETTKLITPTVTSTANE
;
A
#
# COMPACT_ATOMS: atom_id res chain seq x y z
N MET A 1 -6.00 -13.89 8.52
CA MET A 1 -5.91 -12.97 7.36
C MET A 1 -6.42 -11.62 7.82
N MET A 2 -5.84 -10.50 7.38
CA MET A 2 -6.41 -9.19 7.67
C MET A 2 -7.82 -9.08 7.07
N THR A 3 -8.73 -8.31 7.67
CA THR A 3 -10.09 -8.12 7.16
C THR A 3 -10.12 -7.15 5.98
N ARG A 4 -11.31 -6.90 5.39
CA ARG A 4 -11.45 -5.84 4.38
C ARG A 4 -11.33 -4.46 5.00
N GLU A 5 -11.86 -4.30 6.21
CA GLU A 5 -11.85 -3.08 6.99
C GLU A 5 -10.42 -2.69 7.39
N GLU A 6 -9.61 -3.65 7.84
CA GLU A 6 -8.21 -3.42 8.20
C GLU A 6 -7.38 -3.00 6.98
N ILE A 7 -7.57 -3.64 5.82
CA ILE A 7 -6.91 -3.27 4.56
C ILE A 7 -7.36 -1.89 4.09
N GLY A 8 -8.66 -1.60 4.18
CA GLY A 8 -9.21 -0.27 3.87
C GLY A 8 -8.63 0.82 4.77
N ALA A 9 -8.41 0.53 6.06
CA ALA A 9 -7.79 1.46 6.99
C ALA A 9 -6.31 1.73 6.65
N ILE A 10 -5.55 0.72 6.22
CA ILE A 10 -4.16 0.93 5.74
C ILE A 10 -4.17 1.77 4.46
N ARG A 11 -5.03 1.45 3.50
CA ARG A 11 -5.18 2.20 2.25
C ARG A 11 -5.44 3.68 2.53
N LYS A 12 -6.41 3.97 3.41
CA LYS A 12 -6.73 5.35 3.79
C LYS A 12 -5.53 6.08 4.38
N ARG A 13 -4.76 5.45 5.28
CA ARG A 13 -3.54 6.07 5.85
C ARG A 13 -2.49 6.37 4.77
N ALA A 14 -2.32 5.48 3.80
CA ALA A 14 -1.37 5.67 2.70
C ALA A 14 -1.80 6.78 1.72
N GLU A 15 -3.11 6.94 1.49
CA GLU A 15 -3.68 7.99 0.65
C GLU A 15 -3.67 9.36 1.33
N ASP A 16 -3.94 9.42 2.63
CA ASP A 16 -3.91 10.65 3.43
C ASP A 16 -2.47 11.17 3.67
N ALA A 17 -1.45 10.31 3.51
CA ALA A 17 -0.05 10.68 3.63
C ALA A 17 0.37 11.64 2.51
N THR A 18 1.39 12.47 2.79
CA THR A 18 1.90 13.47 1.86
C THR A 18 2.20 12.89 0.48
N VAL A 19 1.69 13.56 -0.56
CA VAL A 19 1.87 13.14 -1.96
C VAL A 19 3.30 13.39 -2.46
N GLY A 20 3.64 12.76 -3.58
CA GLY A 20 4.98 12.86 -4.20
C GLY A 20 5.93 11.75 -3.75
N SER A 21 7.07 11.66 -4.42
CA SER A 21 8.12 10.70 -4.05
C SER A 21 8.82 11.19 -2.79
N TRP A 22 8.97 10.29 -1.82
CA TRP A 22 9.71 10.60 -0.60
C TRP A 22 11.17 10.20 -0.79
N ARG A 23 12.06 11.02 -0.23
CA ARG A 23 13.51 10.84 -0.24
C ARG A 23 14.03 11.16 1.16
N PHE A 24 15.28 10.82 1.43
CA PHE A 24 15.92 11.20 2.67
C PHE A 24 17.32 11.75 2.44
N CYS A 25 17.79 12.56 3.39
CA CYS A 25 19.17 13.04 3.48
C CYS A 25 19.47 13.53 4.90
N GLY A 26 20.73 13.81 5.20
CA GLY A 26 21.10 14.58 6.40
C GLY A 26 20.80 16.06 6.22
N ASP A 27 20.40 16.73 7.29
CA ASP A 27 20.27 18.18 7.35
C ASP A 27 21.60 18.86 7.71
N LYS A 28 21.58 20.18 7.91
CA LYS A 28 22.80 20.96 8.23
C LYS A 28 23.30 20.77 9.67
N PHE A 29 22.52 20.15 10.55
CA PHE A 29 22.85 19.89 11.94
C PHE A 29 23.23 18.43 12.18
N GLY A 30 23.07 17.56 11.17
CA GLY A 30 23.39 16.14 11.22
C GLY A 30 22.18 15.25 11.51
N ASP A 31 20.97 15.82 11.58
CA ASP A 31 19.73 15.07 11.74
C ASP A 31 19.29 14.49 10.40
N LEU A 32 18.68 13.31 10.40
CA LEU A 32 18.10 12.73 9.18
C LEU A 32 16.72 13.29 8.92
N ILE A 33 16.45 13.65 7.67
CA ILE A 33 15.15 14.15 7.23
C ILE A 33 14.60 13.29 6.11
N VAL A 34 13.28 13.05 6.16
CA VAL A 34 12.50 12.55 5.03
C VAL A 34 11.78 13.74 4.42
N TYR A 35 11.84 13.87 3.10
CA TYR A 35 11.33 15.02 2.36
C TYR A 35 10.74 14.59 1.02
N SER A 36 9.93 15.45 0.39
CA SER A 36 9.51 15.30 -1.00
C SER A 36 9.96 16.51 -1.83
N PRO A 37 10.73 16.29 -2.91
CA PRO A 37 11.13 17.36 -3.84
C PRO A 37 9.94 18.16 -4.40
N GLU A 38 8.80 17.50 -4.61
CA GLU A 38 7.65 18.04 -5.31
C GLU A 38 6.89 19.10 -4.51
N ILE A 39 6.85 19.00 -3.17
CA ILE A 39 6.07 19.90 -2.28
C ILE A 39 6.44 21.37 -2.48
N ARG A 40 7.67 21.67 -2.90
CA ARG A 40 8.14 23.04 -3.21
C ARG A 40 8.65 23.22 -4.63
N GLY A 41 8.18 22.37 -5.57
CA GLY A 41 8.60 22.44 -6.97
C GLY A 41 10.12 22.34 -7.12
N PHE A 42 10.73 21.37 -6.42
CA PHE A 42 12.16 21.06 -6.45
C PHE A 42 13.09 22.16 -5.90
N ARG A 43 12.56 23.16 -5.19
CA ARG A 43 13.35 24.22 -4.54
C ARG A 43 13.75 23.83 -3.13
N ASN A 44 14.99 24.13 -2.72
CA ASN A 44 15.50 23.91 -1.35
C ASN A 44 15.27 22.48 -0.84
N ASN A 45 15.60 21.47 -1.66
CA ASN A 45 15.30 20.06 -1.40
C ASN A 45 13.80 19.74 -1.23
N GLY A 46 12.89 20.60 -1.69
CA GLY A 46 11.45 20.34 -1.58
C GLY A 46 10.89 20.68 -0.20
N GLY A 47 9.94 19.87 0.28
CA GLY A 47 9.30 20.02 1.59
C GLY A 47 9.64 18.88 2.53
N GLU A 48 9.99 19.21 3.77
CA GLU A 48 10.20 18.26 4.86
C GLU A 48 8.89 17.56 5.25
N ILE A 49 8.99 16.26 5.52
CA ILE A 49 7.88 15.38 5.92
C ILE A 49 8.09 14.89 7.35
N ALA A 50 9.33 14.51 7.70
CA ALA A 50 9.70 14.04 9.04
C ALA A 50 11.18 14.31 9.33
N VAL A 51 11.51 14.47 10.61
CA VAL A 51 12.88 14.56 11.14
C VAL A 51 13.11 13.40 12.11
N LEU A 52 14.24 12.73 11.99
CA LEU A 52 14.63 11.58 12.79
C LEU A 52 15.82 11.98 13.68
N MET A 53 15.54 12.32 14.95
CA MET A 53 16.58 12.72 15.92
C MET A 53 17.50 11.56 16.37
N TYR A 54 17.05 10.31 16.22
CA TYR A 54 17.78 9.11 16.65
C TYR A 54 17.67 7.96 15.66
N GLY A 55 17.33 8.27 14.39
CA GLY A 55 17.19 7.25 13.35
C GLY A 55 18.50 6.97 12.62
N SER A 56 18.59 5.81 11.98
CA SER A 56 19.65 5.50 11.03
C SER A 56 19.23 5.83 9.59
N ASP A 57 20.19 5.77 8.66
CA ASP A 57 19.93 5.91 7.22
C ASP A 57 18.90 4.86 6.76
N GLU A 58 18.97 3.64 7.30
CA GLU A 58 18.03 2.56 7.00
C GLU A 58 16.60 2.86 7.49
N ASP A 59 16.44 3.51 8.65
CA ASP A 59 15.12 3.96 9.13
C ASP A 59 14.52 5.01 8.18
N ALA A 60 15.34 5.98 7.76
CA ALA A 60 14.93 7.04 6.85
C ALA A 60 14.59 6.48 5.45
N GLU A 61 15.39 5.53 4.97
CA GLU A 61 15.16 4.82 3.72
C GLU A 61 13.87 3.99 3.77
N PHE A 62 13.63 3.26 4.85
CA PHE A 62 12.40 2.49 5.05
C PHE A 62 11.16 3.40 5.02
N ILE A 63 11.19 4.53 5.73
CA ILE A 63 10.08 5.49 5.75
C ILE A 63 9.85 6.10 4.36
N ALA A 64 10.92 6.48 3.65
CA ALA A 64 10.80 7.02 2.30
C ALA A 64 10.16 6.00 1.34
N HIS A 65 10.63 4.75 1.34
CA HIS A 65 10.10 3.70 0.47
C HIS A 65 8.69 3.24 0.85
N ALA A 66 8.29 3.33 2.12
CA ALA A 66 6.94 2.99 2.56
C ALA A 66 5.85 3.75 1.78
N ARG A 67 6.14 4.97 1.31
CA ARG A 67 5.22 5.76 0.48
C ARG A 67 4.87 5.06 -0.84
N GLU A 68 5.79 4.30 -1.42
CA GLU A 68 5.60 3.58 -2.68
C GLU A 68 5.23 2.11 -2.45
N ASP A 69 5.85 1.48 -1.46
CA ASP A 69 5.71 0.05 -1.20
C ASP A 69 4.34 -0.29 -0.64
N ILE A 70 3.78 0.52 0.27
CA ILE A 70 2.45 0.26 0.84
C ILE A 70 1.37 0.22 -0.26
N PRO A 71 1.27 1.20 -1.18
CA PRO A 71 0.35 1.09 -2.31
C PRO A 71 0.56 -0.15 -3.19
N LYS A 72 1.81 -0.53 -3.49
CA LYS A 72 2.13 -1.73 -4.29
C LYS A 72 1.68 -3.01 -3.59
N LEU A 73 1.97 -3.12 -2.28
CA LEU A 73 1.56 -4.25 -1.45
C LEU A 73 0.03 -4.36 -1.33
N LEU A 74 -0.67 -3.23 -1.16
CA LEU A 74 -2.13 -3.22 -1.14
C LEU A 74 -2.72 -3.67 -2.49
N ALA A 75 -2.16 -3.22 -3.61
CA ALA A 75 -2.59 -3.66 -4.93
C ALA A 75 -2.40 -5.17 -5.11
N GLU A 76 -1.28 -5.71 -4.63
CA GLU A 76 -0.99 -7.15 -4.69
C GLU A 76 -1.92 -7.98 -3.81
N ILE A 77 -2.27 -7.49 -2.61
CA ILE A 77 -3.26 -8.13 -1.74
C ILE A 77 -4.63 -8.21 -2.42
N GLU A 78 -5.07 -7.14 -3.09
CA GLU A 78 -6.35 -7.14 -3.82
C GLU A 78 -6.30 -8.09 -5.02
N ARG A 79 -5.19 -8.13 -5.77
CA ARG A 79 -4.99 -9.07 -6.89
C ARG A 79 -5.16 -10.52 -6.41
N LEU A 80 -4.44 -10.90 -5.35
CA LEU A 80 -4.48 -12.24 -4.78
C LEU A 80 -5.87 -12.60 -4.24
N ARG A 81 -6.58 -11.64 -3.64
CA ARG A 81 -7.96 -11.84 -3.17
C ARG A 81 -8.94 -12.03 -4.32
N CYS A 82 -8.76 -11.30 -5.42
CA CYS A 82 -9.55 -11.45 -6.63
C CYS A 82 -9.37 -12.87 -7.20
N GLU A 83 -8.13 -13.30 -7.39
CA GLU A 83 -7.80 -14.63 -7.92
C GLU A 83 -8.35 -15.75 -7.02
N THR A 84 -8.18 -15.63 -5.70
CA THR A 84 -8.73 -16.62 -4.76
C THR A 84 -10.26 -16.66 -4.81
N GLY A 85 -10.92 -15.50 -4.96
CA GLY A 85 -12.36 -15.40 -5.11
C GLY A 85 -12.87 -16.04 -6.41
N GLU A 86 -12.19 -15.79 -7.53
CA GLU A 86 -12.49 -16.39 -8.82
C GLU A 86 -12.32 -17.92 -8.80
N ILE A 87 -11.23 -18.42 -8.24
CA ILE A 87 -10.99 -19.87 -8.08
C ILE A 87 -12.09 -20.51 -7.23
N ASN A 88 -12.48 -19.88 -6.13
CA ASN A 88 -13.55 -20.38 -5.26
C ASN A 88 -14.91 -20.37 -5.97
N TYR A 89 -15.20 -19.35 -6.78
CA TYR A 89 -16.44 -19.28 -7.57
C TYR A 89 -16.50 -20.40 -8.62
N GLU A 90 -15.45 -20.59 -9.42
CA GLU A 90 -15.40 -21.64 -10.45
C GLU A 90 -15.44 -23.05 -9.84
N THR A 91 -14.70 -23.27 -8.75
CA THR A 91 -14.74 -24.55 -8.02
C THR A 91 -16.16 -24.84 -7.49
N THR A 92 -16.82 -23.84 -6.91
CA THR A 92 -18.20 -23.97 -6.39
C THR A 92 -19.20 -24.28 -7.50
N LYS A 93 -19.06 -23.66 -8.67
CA LYS A 93 -19.90 -23.90 -9.84
C LYS A 93 -19.72 -25.31 -10.42
N LEU A 94 -18.51 -25.87 -10.35
CA LEU A 94 -18.21 -27.21 -10.84
C LEU A 94 -18.70 -28.32 -9.91
N ILE A 95 -18.73 -28.09 -8.59
CA ILE A 95 -19.14 -29.09 -7.59
C ILE A 95 -20.60 -29.00 -7.18
N THR A 96 -21.32 -27.95 -7.58
CA THR A 96 -22.77 -27.87 -7.36
C THR A 96 -23.47 -28.79 -8.37
N PRO A 97 -24.23 -29.81 -7.92
CA PRO A 97 -24.92 -30.69 -8.84
C PRO A 97 -25.94 -29.87 -9.63
N THR A 98 -25.80 -29.87 -10.97
CA THR A 98 -26.84 -29.38 -11.87
C THR A 98 -28.11 -30.14 -11.55
N VAL A 99 -29.06 -29.50 -10.86
CA VAL A 99 -30.41 -30.04 -10.70
C VAL A 99 -31.07 -29.94 -12.06
N THR A 100 -30.79 -30.92 -12.93
CA THR A 100 -31.61 -31.17 -14.11
C THR A 100 -32.96 -31.64 -13.58
N SER A 101 -33.90 -30.69 -13.52
CA SER A 101 -35.31 -30.96 -13.30
C SER A 101 -35.77 -31.90 -14.42
N THR A 102 -35.85 -33.20 -14.11
CA THR A 102 -36.69 -34.12 -14.89
C THR A 102 -38.13 -33.82 -14.50
N ALA A 103 -38.75 -32.90 -15.23
CA ALA A 103 -40.19 -32.74 -15.21
C ALA A 103 -40.81 -34.05 -15.76
N ASN A 104 -41.40 -34.83 -14.85
CA ASN A 104 -42.36 -35.87 -15.20
C ASN A 104 -43.74 -35.20 -15.25
N GLU A 105 -44.30 -35.09 -16.44
CA GLU A 105 -45.75 -35.14 -16.69
C GLU A 105 -46.02 -35.99 -17.93
#